data_AF-A0A7S4J3L5-F1
#
_entry.id   AF-A0A7S4J3L5-F1
#
_cell.length_a   1.000
_cell.length_b   1.000
_cell.length_c   1.000
_cell.angle_alpha   90.00
_cell.angle_beta   90.00
_cell.angle_gamma   90.00
#
_symmetry.space_group_name_H-M   'P 1'
#
loop_
_entity.id
_entity.type
_entity.pdbx_description
1 polymer ?
#
loop_
_entity_poly.entity_id
_entity_poly.type
_entity_poly.pdbx_seq_one_letter_code
_entity_poly.pdbx_strand_id
1 'polypeptide(L)'
;LVPYTAAAACSAHSGSSTATSSSCDASDPANQVAIRTIIDNAVNGANEYLANSQIMNKRFRLKHKFLTLSNPDVPGQTWPNLLTTVNVLEGVQYWREQVGADLVHLVVGCDNANVLPGSCGIAYLFPMSNSRSYSASCWSCSLARKTFAHELGHQLNLKHDKNWCLAKENSGDYCSGTNFAFGGNDDGITYPNLITMGYYTVMGKQCPSGSYWCNRIGYFSNLNVHTEQNKPLGSSDCNNAAHIEANWDTVRAVAVEATPLPTSSPTVSRSPTHNPTDGPTRSPTDSPPTLKPTPAPTKVNTGGHCSTGEDCASGMCSGGKPANRQCLAPAPTPTVSTPAPVTPGPTDAPVTPSPTDSPVTPSPTESPTSSPVTPNPTDAPVTPSPTDSPVTPSP
;
A
#
# COMPACT_ATOMS: atom_id res chain seq x y z
N LEU A 1 1.36 -2.65 0.62
CA LEU A 1 0.30 -3.41 1.31
C LEU A 1 -0.90 -2.48 1.46
N VAL A 2 -2.12 -2.96 1.22
CA VAL A 2 -3.32 -2.11 1.29
C VAL A 2 -4.37 -2.73 2.22
N PRO A 3 -4.33 -2.46 3.53
CA PRO A 3 -5.47 -2.74 4.40
C PRO A 3 -6.66 -1.87 4.00
N TYR A 4 -7.88 -2.35 4.23
CA TYR A 4 -9.10 -1.57 4.12
C TYR A 4 -10.08 -1.90 5.24
N THR A 5 -10.94 -0.94 5.59
CA THR A 5 -11.88 -1.08 6.70
C THR A 5 -13.22 -1.68 6.26
N ALA A 6 -14.01 -2.13 7.25
CA ALA A 6 -15.37 -2.59 7.00
C ALA A 6 -16.26 -1.48 6.43
N ALA A 7 -16.14 -0.24 6.92
CA ALA A 7 -16.91 0.87 6.37
C ALA A 7 -16.52 1.18 4.92
N ALA A 8 -15.22 1.10 4.57
CA ALA A 8 -14.77 1.24 3.19
C ALA A 8 -15.38 0.16 2.28
N ALA A 9 -15.40 -1.10 2.75
CA ALA A 9 -16.01 -2.21 2.01
C ALA A 9 -17.52 -1.99 1.79
N CYS A 10 -18.27 -1.68 2.85
CA CYS A 10 -19.71 -1.46 2.75
C CYS A 10 -20.09 -0.21 1.95
N SER A 11 -19.32 0.87 2.08
CA SER A 11 -19.48 2.08 1.27
C SER A 11 -19.22 1.82 -0.21
N ALA A 12 -18.14 1.13 -0.55
CA ALA A 12 -17.84 0.78 -1.93
C ALA A 12 -18.91 -0.15 -2.54
N HIS A 13 -19.39 -1.13 -1.77
CA HIS A 13 -20.43 -2.05 -2.22
C HIS A 13 -21.76 -1.33 -2.50
N SER A 14 -22.19 -0.45 -1.59
CA SER A 14 -23.45 0.28 -1.72
C SER A 14 -23.37 1.50 -2.65
N GLY A 15 -22.16 1.95 -2.99
CA GLY A 15 -21.94 3.22 -3.68
C GLY A 15 -22.27 4.45 -2.84
N SER A 16 -22.50 4.28 -1.54
CA SER A 16 -22.88 5.37 -0.63
C SER A 16 -21.72 5.78 0.27
N SER A 17 -21.47 7.09 0.36
CA SER A 17 -20.51 7.69 1.28
C SER A 17 -21.06 7.89 2.71
N THR A 18 -22.18 7.25 3.03
CA THR A 18 -22.77 7.24 4.38
C THR A 18 -22.95 5.83 4.92
N ALA A 19 -22.47 4.82 4.20
CA ALA A 19 -22.61 3.43 4.62
C ALA A 19 -21.49 3.07 5.59
N THR A 20 -21.90 2.80 6.82
CA THR A 20 -21.05 2.37 7.92
C THR A 20 -20.73 0.87 7.84
N SER A 21 -19.86 0.40 8.74
CA SER A 21 -19.59 -1.03 8.92
C SER A 21 -20.80 -1.88 9.30
N SER A 22 -21.89 -1.29 9.80
CA SER A 22 -23.16 -1.98 10.08
C SER A 22 -24.10 -2.04 8.87
N SER A 23 -23.73 -1.42 7.75
CA SER A 23 -24.59 -1.33 6.56
C SER A 23 -24.50 -2.59 5.67
N CYS A 24 -23.50 -3.44 5.89
CA CYS A 24 -23.33 -4.70 5.18
C CYS A 24 -22.50 -5.68 6.03
N ASP A 25 -22.49 -6.96 5.66
CA ASP A 25 -21.47 -7.89 6.17
C ASP A 25 -20.17 -7.70 5.37
N ALA A 26 -19.22 -6.94 5.91
CA ALA A 26 -17.95 -6.71 5.24
C ALA A 26 -17.09 -7.97 5.10
N SER A 27 -17.38 -9.04 5.86
CA SER A 27 -16.68 -10.32 5.75
C SER A 27 -17.14 -11.14 4.54
N ASP A 28 -18.35 -10.86 4.03
CA ASP A 28 -18.86 -11.46 2.80
C ASP A 28 -17.96 -11.09 1.61
N PRO A 29 -17.35 -12.08 0.92
CA PRO A 29 -16.54 -11.84 -0.25
C PRO A 29 -17.24 -10.98 -1.32
N ALA A 30 -18.56 -11.10 -1.49
CA ALA A 30 -19.33 -10.32 -2.45
C ALA A 30 -19.27 -8.81 -2.14
N ASN A 31 -19.32 -8.44 -0.86
CA ASN A 31 -19.24 -7.05 -0.41
C ASN A 31 -17.82 -6.49 -0.51
N GLN A 32 -16.80 -7.36 -0.55
CA GLN A 32 -15.40 -6.93 -0.70
C GLN A 32 -14.98 -6.70 -2.16
N VAL A 33 -15.69 -7.25 -3.14
CA VAL A 33 -15.31 -7.13 -4.57
C VAL A 33 -15.15 -5.67 -4.99
N ALA A 34 -16.08 -4.81 -4.59
CA ALA A 34 -16.08 -3.40 -4.97
C ALA A 34 -14.84 -2.66 -4.44
N ILE A 35 -14.57 -2.74 -3.14
CA ILE A 35 -13.40 -2.06 -2.55
C ILE A 35 -12.08 -2.63 -3.06
N ARG A 36 -12.00 -3.95 -3.25
CA ARG A 36 -10.82 -4.61 -3.82
C ARG A 36 -10.55 -4.16 -5.25
N THR A 37 -11.59 -3.93 -6.05
CA THR A 37 -11.49 -3.39 -7.42
C THR A 37 -11.04 -1.94 -7.42
N ILE A 38 -11.57 -1.11 -6.52
CA ILE A 38 -11.12 0.28 -6.35
C ILE A 38 -9.63 0.34 -6.00
N ILE A 39 -9.17 -0.53 -5.10
CA ILE A 39 -7.74 -0.62 -4.73
C ILE A 39 -6.89 -1.00 -5.94
N ASP A 40 -7.30 -2.00 -6.73
CA ASP A 40 -6.56 -2.41 -7.93
C ASP A 40 -6.48 -1.25 -8.94
N ASN A 41 -7.60 -0.58 -9.17
CA ASN A 41 -7.65 0.57 -10.08
C ASN A 41 -6.84 1.76 -9.57
N ALA A 42 -6.79 2.01 -8.25
CA ALA A 42 -5.98 3.06 -7.66
C ALA A 42 -4.48 2.78 -7.82
N VAL A 43 -4.04 1.53 -7.64
CA VAL A 43 -2.64 1.12 -7.89
C VAL A 43 -2.31 1.20 -9.37
N ASN A 44 -3.21 0.72 -10.24
CA ASN A 44 -3.02 0.81 -11.69
C ASN A 44 -2.95 2.26 -12.16
N GLY A 45 -3.85 3.12 -11.68
CA GLY A 45 -3.83 4.54 -11.94
C GLY A 45 -2.53 5.20 -11.47
N ALA A 46 -2.06 4.88 -10.26
CA ALA A 46 -0.76 5.40 -9.79
C ALA A 46 0.40 5.01 -10.71
N ASN A 47 0.43 3.78 -11.22
CA ASN A 47 1.43 3.32 -12.18
C ASN A 47 1.28 3.99 -13.55
N GLU A 48 0.05 4.20 -14.02
CA GLU A 48 -0.24 4.96 -15.24
C GLU A 48 0.27 6.40 -15.09
N TYR A 49 0.10 7.03 -13.92
CA TYR A 49 0.57 8.39 -13.68
C TYR A 49 2.08 8.50 -13.67
N LEU A 50 2.79 7.45 -13.23
CA LEU A 50 4.25 7.35 -13.38
C LEU A 50 4.63 7.29 -14.88
N ALA A 51 3.98 6.42 -15.65
CA ALA A 51 4.26 6.26 -17.07
C ALA A 51 3.95 7.52 -17.88
N ASN A 52 2.79 8.15 -17.64
CA ASN A 52 2.38 9.43 -18.22
C ASN A 52 3.41 10.53 -17.92
N SER A 53 4.06 10.46 -16.76
CA SER A 53 5.14 11.36 -16.35
C SER A 53 6.52 10.92 -16.81
N GLN A 54 6.64 9.98 -17.76
CA GLN A 54 7.90 9.44 -18.30
C GLN A 54 8.81 8.75 -17.27
N ILE A 55 8.24 8.23 -16.18
CA ILE A 55 8.93 7.47 -15.14
C ILE A 55 8.73 5.97 -15.42
N MET A 56 9.40 5.46 -16.46
CA MET A 56 9.04 4.18 -17.08
C MET A 56 9.58 2.94 -16.34
N ASN A 57 10.65 3.11 -15.55
CA ASN A 57 11.35 1.98 -14.92
C ASN A 57 10.93 1.73 -13.47
N LYS A 58 9.96 2.49 -12.97
CA LYS A 58 9.48 2.44 -11.59
C LYS A 58 8.00 2.08 -11.57
N ARG A 59 7.58 1.24 -10.61
CA ARG A 59 6.17 0.87 -10.45
C ARG A 59 5.85 0.47 -9.02
N PHE A 60 4.67 0.87 -8.55
CA PHE A 60 4.07 0.33 -7.36
C PHE A 60 3.55 -1.08 -7.63
N ARG A 61 3.91 -2.01 -6.76
CA ARG A 61 3.42 -3.39 -6.81
C ARG A 61 2.51 -3.65 -5.61
N LEU A 62 1.23 -3.93 -5.88
CA LEU A 62 0.32 -4.40 -4.85
C LEU A 62 0.74 -5.79 -4.40
N LYS A 63 1.25 -5.89 -3.17
CA LYS A 63 1.67 -7.17 -2.59
C LYS A 63 0.52 -7.97 -2.00
N HIS A 64 -0.40 -7.28 -1.34
CA HIS A 64 -1.55 -7.86 -0.66
C HIS A 64 -2.57 -6.77 -0.31
N LYS A 65 -3.83 -7.17 -0.17
CA LYS A 65 -4.95 -6.35 0.31
C LYS A 65 -5.84 -7.21 1.21
N PHE A 66 -6.30 -6.64 2.32
CA PHE A 66 -7.08 -7.38 3.31
C PHE A 66 -8.01 -6.46 4.10
N LEU A 67 -9.11 -7.03 4.59
CA LEU A 67 -10.03 -6.38 5.52
C LEU A 67 -9.40 -6.34 6.92
N THR A 68 -9.33 -5.16 7.53
CA THR A 68 -8.87 -5.04 8.93
C THR A 68 -9.94 -5.49 9.89
N LEU A 69 -9.57 -6.25 10.92
CA LEU A 69 -10.49 -6.69 11.97
C LEU A 69 -10.82 -5.57 12.97
N SER A 70 -9.87 -4.66 13.20
CA SER A 70 -10.10 -3.44 13.95
C SER A 70 -10.81 -2.41 13.07
N ASN A 71 -11.77 -1.67 13.63
CA ASN A 71 -12.45 -0.57 12.96
C ASN A 71 -11.85 0.78 13.36
N PRO A 72 -10.94 1.38 12.57
CA PRO A 72 -10.43 2.72 12.84
C PRO A 72 -11.42 3.83 12.43
N ASP A 73 -12.54 3.49 11.78
CA ASP A 73 -13.59 4.44 11.37
C ASP A 73 -14.55 4.71 12.52
N VAL A 74 -14.01 5.34 13.58
CA VAL A 74 -14.78 5.73 14.77
C VAL A 74 -15.15 7.22 14.72
N PRO A 75 -16.30 7.62 15.27
CA PRO A 75 -16.64 9.03 15.40
C PRO A 75 -15.55 9.85 16.10
N GLY A 76 -15.24 11.03 15.56
CA GLY A 76 -14.22 11.93 16.11
C GLY A 76 -12.77 11.57 15.75
N GLN A 77 -12.55 10.59 14.87
CA GLN A 77 -11.22 10.29 14.35
C GLN A 77 -10.69 11.47 13.51
N THR A 78 -9.39 11.73 13.60
CA THR A 78 -8.70 12.74 12.78
C THR A 78 -7.71 12.06 11.84
N TRP A 79 -7.37 12.69 10.72
CA TRP A 79 -6.34 12.16 9.81
C TRP A 79 -5.01 11.87 10.50
N PRO A 80 -4.45 12.75 11.35
CA PRO A 80 -3.24 12.44 12.11
C PRO A 80 -3.39 11.22 13.04
N ASN A 81 -4.52 11.09 13.74
CA ASN A 81 -4.78 9.94 14.61
C ASN A 81 -4.98 8.65 13.81
N LEU A 82 -5.59 8.73 12.63
CA LEU A 82 -5.73 7.59 11.74
C LEU A 82 -4.35 7.11 11.28
N LEU A 83 -3.49 8.05 10.90
CA LEU A 83 -2.13 7.76 10.43
C LEU A 83 -1.27 7.06 11.50
N THR A 84 -1.37 7.47 12.77
CA THR A 84 -0.69 6.77 13.88
C THR A 84 -1.30 5.40 14.16
N THR A 85 -2.60 5.24 13.92
CA THR A 85 -3.30 3.97 14.12
C THR A 85 -2.92 2.92 13.08
N VAL A 86 -2.61 3.30 11.83
CA VAL A 86 -2.28 2.32 10.75
C VAL A 86 -1.16 1.37 11.16
N ASN A 87 -0.13 1.88 11.85
CA ASN A 87 1.01 1.09 12.30
C ASN A 87 0.65 0.03 13.36
N VAL A 88 -0.47 0.19 14.08
CA VAL A 88 -0.91 -0.73 15.14
C VAL A 88 -2.19 -1.47 14.80
N LEU A 89 -2.71 -1.31 13.58
CA LEU A 89 -3.87 -2.06 13.12
C LEU A 89 -3.56 -3.55 13.06
N GLU A 90 -4.50 -4.35 13.55
CA GLU A 90 -4.38 -5.79 13.57
C GLU A 90 -4.11 -6.34 12.16
N GLY A 91 -3.10 -7.21 12.07
CA GLY A 91 -2.68 -7.82 10.82
C GLY A 91 -1.78 -6.95 9.93
N VAL A 92 -1.67 -5.63 10.14
CA VAL A 92 -0.83 -4.78 9.28
C VAL A 92 0.65 -5.14 9.38
N GLN A 93 1.21 -5.24 10.59
CA GLN A 93 2.61 -5.62 10.77
C GLN A 93 2.88 -7.03 10.24
N TYR A 94 2.02 -7.98 10.62
CA TYR A 94 2.10 -9.36 10.15
C TYR A 94 2.16 -9.43 8.62
N TRP A 95 1.16 -8.88 7.91
CA TRP A 95 1.14 -8.94 6.47
C TRP A 95 2.27 -8.16 5.83
N ARG A 96 2.68 -7.04 6.41
CA ARG A 96 3.79 -6.23 5.90
C ARG A 96 5.09 -7.03 5.87
N GLU A 97 5.39 -7.73 6.96
CA GLU A 97 6.55 -8.61 7.07
C GLU A 97 6.41 -9.81 6.14
N GLN A 98 5.28 -10.52 6.18
CA GLN A 98 5.07 -11.74 5.39
C GLN A 98 5.22 -11.52 3.87
N VAL A 99 4.78 -10.37 3.35
CA VAL A 99 4.84 -10.09 1.91
C VAL A 99 6.01 -9.20 1.50
N GLY A 100 6.82 -8.76 2.47
CA GLY A 100 7.89 -7.79 2.30
C GLY A 100 7.38 -6.51 1.63
N ALA A 101 6.45 -5.81 2.26
CA ALA A 101 5.89 -4.56 1.73
C ALA A 101 6.66 -3.33 2.22
N ASP A 102 7.15 -2.54 1.27
CA ASP A 102 7.90 -1.30 1.49
C ASP A 102 7.00 -0.20 2.07
N LEU A 103 5.79 -0.08 1.53
CA LEU A 103 4.78 0.91 1.91
C LEU A 103 3.46 0.25 2.31
N VAL A 104 2.76 0.91 3.24
CA VAL A 104 1.40 0.56 3.65
C VAL A 104 0.47 1.75 3.41
N HIS A 105 -0.66 1.51 2.74
CA HIS A 105 -1.69 2.51 2.51
C HIS A 105 -3.06 2.00 2.98
N LEU A 106 -3.67 2.63 3.97
CA LEU A 106 -4.99 2.27 4.47
C LEU A 106 -6.10 2.92 3.63
N VAL A 107 -7.11 2.14 3.25
CA VAL A 107 -8.33 2.69 2.64
C VAL A 107 -9.49 2.65 3.63
N VAL A 108 -10.09 3.82 3.91
CA VAL A 108 -11.14 4.01 4.92
C VAL A 108 -12.49 4.41 4.31
N GLY A 109 -13.55 4.30 5.12
CA GLY A 109 -14.84 4.93 4.83
C GLY A 109 -14.73 6.45 4.69
N CYS A 110 -15.70 7.08 4.04
CA CYS A 110 -15.68 8.53 3.78
C CYS A 110 -16.75 9.31 4.55
N ASP A 111 -17.42 8.66 5.50
CA ASP A 111 -18.56 9.25 6.20
C ASP A 111 -18.13 10.53 6.91
N ASN A 112 -18.72 11.65 6.49
CA ASN A 112 -18.39 13.03 6.89
C ASN A 112 -18.45 13.28 8.41
N ALA A 113 -19.02 12.34 9.19
CA ALA A 113 -19.09 12.41 10.65
C ALA A 113 -17.86 11.82 11.35
N ASN A 114 -17.08 10.95 10.69
CA ASN A 114 -16.11 10.10 11.37
C ASN A 114 -14.64 10.43 11.07
N VAL A 115 -14.27 11.01 9.92
CA VAL A 115 -12.83 11.27 9.58
C VAL A 115 -12.55 12.65 8.95
N LEU A 116 -13.35 13.66 9.34
CA LEU A 116 -13.22 15.10 9.02
C LEU A 116 -13.81 15.55 7.65
N PRO A 117 -14.67 16.60 7.64
CA PRO A 117 -15.13 17.22 6.40
C PRO A 117 -13.97 17.92 5.68
N GLY A 118 -13.75 17.59 4.40
CA GLY A 118 -12.92 18.39 3.49
C GLY A 118 -11.53 17.85 3.12
N SER A 119 -11.08 16.72 3.68
CA SER A 119 -9.83 16.06 3.27
C SER A 119 -10.06 14.62 2.83
N CYS A 120 -9.25 14.15 1.88
CA CYS A 120 -9.39 12.84 1.25
C CYS A 120 -8.29 11.84 1.65
N GLY A 121 -7.23 12.30 2.32
CA GLY A 121 -6.07 11.47 2.64
C GLY A 121 -5.04 12.17 3.52
N ILE A 122 -4.07 11.38 3.94
CA ILE A 122 -2.88 11.82 4.68
C ILE A 122 -1.73 10.82 4.46
N ALA A 123 -0.50 11.31 4.55
CA ALA A 123 0.70 10.50 4.55
C ALA A 123 1.73 11.07 5.52
N TYR A 124 2.63 10.20 5.98
CA TYR A 124 3.92 10.66 6.46
C TYR A 124 4.77 11.17 5.30
N LEU A 125 5.56 12.21 5.58
CA LEU A 125 6.51 12.76 4.63
C LEU A 125 7.84 12.01 4.69
N PHE A 126 8.53 11.95 3.56
CA PHE A 126 9.91 11.47 3.46
C PHE A 126 10.91 12.35 4.24
N PRO A 127 12.05 11.80 4.71
CA PRO A 127 12.43 10.39 4.71
C PRO A 127 11.62 9.57 5.70
N MET A 128 11.30 8.33 5.32
CA MET A 128 10.50 7.44 6.15
C MET A 128 11.36 6.33 6.75
N SER A 129 11.03 5.97 7.98
CA SER A 129 11.40 4.71 8.61
C SER A 129 10.31 3.66 8.37
N ASN A 130 10.56 2.42 8.80
CA ASN A 130 9.52 1.39 8.86
C ASN A 130 8.28 1.88 9.66
N SER A 131 8.48 2.60 10.77
CA SER A 131 7.39 3.19 11.58
C SER A 131 6.67 4.39 10.95
N ARG A 132 7.17 4.94 9.83
CA ARG A 132 6.59 6.11 9.14
C ARG A 132 6.25 5.87 7.67
N SER A 133 6.23 4.63 7.22
CA SER A 133 5.91 4.26 5.82
C SER A 133 4.42 3.93 5.64
N TYR A 134 3.59 4.74 6.29
CA TYR A 134 2.14 4.64 6.29
C TYR A 134 1.50 5.85 5.61
N SER A 135 0.40 5.61 4.93
CA SER A 135 -0.52 6.62 4.41
C SER A 135 -1.95 6.10 4.48
N ALA A 136 -2.93 6.98 4.29
CA ALA A 136 -4.33 6.62 4.27
C ALA A 136 -5.14 7.49 3.30
N SER A 137 -6.20 6.94 2.71
CA SER A 137 -7.16 7.70 1.90
C SER A 137 -8.59 7.19 2.07
N CYS A 138 -9.55 8.07 1.83
CA CYS A 138 -10.95 7.71 1.75
C CYS A 138 -11.23 7.03 0.41
N TRP A 139 -11.98 5.92 0.42
CA TRP A 139 -12.19 5.05 -0.74
C TRP A 139 -12.66 5.80 -1.99
N SER A 140 -13.59 6.75 -1.83
CA SER A 140 -14.19 7.49 -2.95
C SER A 140 -13.22 8.49 -3.56
N CYS A 141 -12.22 8.94 -2.80
CA CYS A 141 -11.18 9.84 -3.29
C CYS A 141 -9.97 9.11 -3.86
N SER A 142 -9.73 7.84 -3.45
CA SER A 142 -8.51 7.10 -3.79
C SER A 142 -8.18 7.15 -5.28
N LEU A 143 -9.18 6.89 -6.14
CA LEU A 143 -9.06 6.96 -7.60
C LEU A 143 -9.57 8.30 -8.17
N ALA A 144 -10.79 8.70 -7.85
CA ALA A 144 -11.46 9.84 -8.48
C ALA A 144 -10.66 11.15 -8.34
N ARG A 145 -9.97 11.32 -7.21
CA ARG A 145 -9.13 12.48 -6.90
C ARG A 145 -7.65 12.16 -6.88
N LYS A 146 -7.28 10.96 -7.33
CA LYS A 146 -5.89 10.48 -7.39
C LYS A 146 -5.23 10.52 -6.01
N THR A 147 -6.02 10.47 -4.94
CA THR A 147 -5.51 10.64 -3.57
C THR A 147 -4.60 9.51 -3.18
N PHE A 148 -4.88 8.28 -3.62
CA PHE A 148 -3.99 7.16 -3.38
C PHE A 148 -2.56 7.45 -3.89
N ALA A 149 -2.43 7.88 -5.16
CA ALA A 149 -1.15 8.24 -5.74
C ALA A 149 -0.52 9.48 -5.08
N HIS A 150 -1.34 10.47 -4.69
CA HIS A 150 -0.89 11.67 -3.99
C HIS A 150 -0.21 11.34 -2.65
N GLU A 151 -0.86 10.51 -1.83
CA GLU A 151 -0.31 10.15 -0.53
C GLU A 151 0.95 9.29 -0.67
N LEU A 152 1.03 8.42 -1.68
CA LEU A 152 2.29 7.73 -2.00
C LEU A 152 3.37 8.70 -2.49
N GLY A 153 3.00 9.80 -3.14
CA GLY A 153 3.92 10.85 -3.55
C GLY A 153 4.61 11.52 -2.35
N HIS A 154 3.88 11.82 -1.29
CA HIS A 154 4.48 12.34 -0.05
C HIS A 154 5.54 11.41 0.54
N GLN A 155 5.31 10.10 0.43
CA GLN A 155 6.24 9.05 0.84
C GLN A 155 7.48 8.96 -0.06
N LEU A 156 7.43 9.54 -1.27
CA LEU A 156 8.53 9.68 -2.23
C LEU A 156 9.17 11.08 -2.21
N ASN A 157 8.98 11.83 -1.12
CA ASN A 157 9.48 13.19 -0.93
C ASN A 157 8.85 14.21 -1.86
N LEU A 158 7.57 14.06 -2.23
CA LEU A 158 6.89 15.07 -3.02
C LEU A 158 6.09 16.01 -2.11
N LYS A 159 6.08 17.29 -2.48
CA LYS A 159 5.33 18.35 -1.79
C LYS A 159 4.14 18.77 -2.64
N HIS A 160 3.22 19.51 -2.01
CA HIS A 160 2.16 20.21 -2.73
C HIS A 160 2.73 21.25 -3.71
N ASP A 161 1.88 22.04 -4.35
CA ASP A 161 2.35 23.18 -5.14
C ASP A 161 3.04 24.22 -4.26
N LYS A 162 3.99 24.96 -4.86
CA LYS A 162 4.90 25.87 -4.15
C LYS A 162 4.13 27.03 -3.52
N ASN A 163 3.15 27.58 -4.25
CA ASN A 163 2.32 28.67 -3.73
C ASN A 163 1.46 28.24 -2.55
N TRP A 164 0.89 27.04 -2.56
CA TRP A 164 0.18 26.51 -1.39
C TRP A 164 1.07 26.50 -0.16
N CYS A 165 2.29 25.97 -0.30
CA CYS A 165 3.26 25.88 0.78
C CYS A 165 3.54 27.27 1.37
N LEU A 166 3.90 28.23 0.50
CA LEU A 166 4.22 29.60 0.90
C LEU A 166 3.03 30.32 1.56
N ALA A 167 1.80 30.09 1.08
CA ALA A 167 0.61 30.79 1.54
C ALA A 167 -0.02 30.22 2.82
N LYS A 168 0.17 28.92 3.10
CA LYS A 168 -0.60 28.22 4.15
C LYS A 168 0.23 27.52 5.20
N GLU A 169 1.47 27.14 4.90
CA GLU A 169 2.26 26.37 5.86
C GLU A 169 3.17 27.26 6.73
N ASN A 170 3.26 28.57 6.45
CA ASN A 170 3.99 29.56 7.27
C ASN A 170 5.43 29.14 7.63
N SER A 171 6.06 28.25 6.84
CA SER A 171 7.14 27.41 7.34
C SER A 171 8.41 27.57 6.51
N GLY A 172 9.34 28.38 7.01
CA GLY A 172 10.71 28.61 6.50
C GLY A 172 11.29 27.54 5.55
N ASP A 173 12.16 26.64 6.06
CA ASP A 173 12.86 25.64 5.25
C ASP A 173 11.95 24.58 4.60
N TYR A 174 10.73 24.37 5.12
CA TYR A 174 9.82 23.34 4.59
C TYR A 174 9.34 23.68 3.16
N CYS A 175 9.19 24.97 2.84
CA CYS A 175 8.84 25.43 1.50
C CYS A 175 10.06 25.69 0.60
N SER A 176 11.24 25.22 0.98
CA SER A 176 12.43 25.21 0.12
C SER A 176 12.54 23.90 -0.69
N GLY A 177 13.26 23.94 -1.82
CA GLY A 177 13.54 22.76 -2.68
C GLY A 177 12.83 22.79 -4.04
N THR A 178 12.88 21.66 -4.75
CA THR A 178 12.33 21.51 -6.12
C THR A 178 11.34 20.36 -6.28
N ASN A 179 10.91 19.80 -5.15
CA ASN A 179 10.01 18.64 -5.07
C ASN A 179 8.53 19.04 -5.07
N PHE A 180 8.20 20.23 -5.54
CA PHE A 180 6.84 20.74 -5.57
C PHE A 180 6.04 20.18 -6.74
N ALA A 181 4.74 20.06 -6.51
CA ALA A 181 3.79 19.84 -7.58
C ALA A 181 3.85 21.01 -8.57
N PHE A 182 3.49 20.74 -9.83
CA PHE A 182 3.14 21.82 -10.75
C PHE A 182 1.63 22.05 -10.67
N GLY A 183 1.24 23.25 -10.26
CA GLY A 183 -0.14 23.76 -10.26
C GLY A 183 -0.22 25.14 -10.91
N GLY A 184 -1.41 25.53 -11.39
CA GLY A 184 -1.60 26.67 -12.31
C GLY A 184 -1.09 28.06 -11.89
N ASN A 185 -0.59 28.22 -10.66
CA ASN A 185 -0.03 29.48 -10.16
C ASN A 185 1.49 29.44 -9.96
N ASP A 186 2.15 28.28 -10.05
CA ASP A 186 3.57 28.16 -9.72
C ASP A 186 4.44 28.91 -10.74
N ASP A 187 5.44 29.64 -10.23
CA ASP A 187 6.47 30.41 -10.95
C ASP A 187 6.11 31.82 -11.45
N GLY A 188 5.02 32.44 -10.98
CA GLY A 188 4.67 33.80 -11.42
C GLY A 188 4.29 33.88 -12.91
N ILE A 189 4.33 32.74 -13.60
CA ILE A 189 3.68 32.55 -14.87
C ILE A 189 2.23 32.22 -14.56
N THR A 190 1.44 33.27 -14.31
CA THR A 190 0.00 33.15 -14.40
C THR A 190 -0.27 32.71 -15.84
N TYR A 191 -0.48 31.42 -16.05
CA TYR A 191 -1.13 30.96 -17.26
C TYR A 191 -2.63 31.08 -16.96
N PRO A 192 -3.28 32.21 -17.29
CA PRO A 192 -4.73 32.36 -17.08
C PRO A 192 -5.49 31.16 -17.68
N ASN A 193 -4.92 30.56 -18.73
CA ASN A 193 -5.47 29.40 -19.39
C ASN A 193 -5.22 28.08 -18.63
N LEU A 194 -4.10 27.82 -17.93
CA LEU A 194 -3.91 26.53 -17.22
C LEU A 194 -4.71 26.47 -15.92
N ILE A 195 -4.92 27.62 -15.27
CA ILE A 195 -5.82 27.82 -14.13
C ILE A 195 -7.28 27.56 -14.57
N THR A 196 -7.64 28.04 -15.77
CA THR A 196 -8.98 27.86 -16.35
C THR A 196 -9.15 26.47 -16.99
N MET A 197 -8.06 25.81 -17.40
CA MET A 197 -8.05 24.46 -17.98
C MET A 197 -7.82 23.34 -16.95
N GLY A 198 -7.49 23.67 -15.69
CA GLY A 198 -7.48 22.70 -14.58
C GLY A 198 -6.32 21.70 -14.56
N TYR A 199 -5.15 22.02 -15.12
CA TYR A 199 -4.00 21.10 -15.13
C TYR A 199 -3.25 21.08 -13.79
N TYR A 200 -3.83 20.45 -12.77
CA TYR A 200 -3.16 20.18 -11.50
C TYR A 200 -2.53 18.79 -11.53
N THR A 201 -1.21 18.70 -11.45
CA THR A 201 -0.52 17.41 -11.33
C THR A 201 -0.98 16.66 -10.06
N VAL A 202 -0.66 15.37 -9.94
CA VAL A 202 -1.10 14.49 -8.83
C VAL A 202 -0.85 15.13 -7.46
N MET A 203 0.24 15.89 -7.31
CA MET A 203 0.60 16.54 -6.05
C MET A 203 -0.05 17.92 -5.83
N GLY A 204 -0.76 18.47 -6.81
CA GLY A 204 -1.37 19.80 -6.73
C GLY A 204 -2.47 19.90 -5.68
N LYS A 205 -2.56 21.06 -5.01
CA LYS A 205 -3.49 21.32 -3.90
C LYS A 205 -4.21 22.67 -4.02
N GLN A 206 -3.58 23.74 -4.50
CA GLN A 206 -4.20 25.07 -4.56
C GLN A 206 -5.10 25.26 -5.78
N CYS A 207 -6.40 25.43 -5.56
CA CYS A 207 -7.36 25.69 -6.64
C CYS A 207 -7.65 27.19 -6.80
N PRO A 208 -8.07 27.64 -8.01
CA PRO A 208 -8.22 29.06 -8.33
C PRO A 208 -9.35 29.76 -7.55
N SER A 209 -10.33 29.01 -7.06
CA SER A 209 -11.52 29.53 -6.38
C SER A 209 -11.42 29.54 -4.85
N GLY A 210 -10.24 29.31 -4.27
CA GLY A 210 -10.11 29.06 -2.83
C GLY A 210 -10.77 27.75 -2.37
N SER A 211 -11.26 26.94 -3.33
CA SER A 211 -11.76 25.59 -3.11
C SER A 211 -10.60 24.65 -2.77
N TYR A 212 -10.83 23.70 -1.87
CA TYR A 212 -9.89 22.61 -1.57
C TYR A 212 -10.00 21.44 -2.59
N TRP A 213 -10.78 21.63 -3.67
CA TRP A 213 -11.20 20.58 -4.58
C TRP A 213 -10.72 20.84 -6.01
N CYS A 214 -9.51 20.38 -6.32
CA CYS A 214 -8.95 20.44 -7.68
C CYS A 214 -9.14 19.09 -8.35
N ASN A 215 -9.65 19.09 -9.58
CA ASN A 215 -9.49 17.93 -10.45
C ASN A 215 -8.01 17.84 -10.83
N ARG A 216 -7.35 16.80 -10.35
CA ARG A 216 -5.96 16.50 -10.71
C ARG A 216 -5.92 15.72 -12.00
N ILE A 217 -4.94 16.01 -12.85
CA ILE A 217 -4.61 15.20 -14.03
C ILE A 217 -3.73 14.02 -13.64
N GLY A 218 -3.68 13.00 -14.49
CA GLY A 218 -2.94 11.75 -14.24
C GLY A 218 -1.44 11.86 -14.50
N TYR A 219 -0.79 12.90 -13.97
CA TYR A 219 0.63 13.21 -14.18
C TYR A 219 1.23 13.73 -12.88
N PHE A 220 2.39 13.21 -12.49
CA PHE A 220 3.36 13.91 -11.63
C PHE A 220 4.09 15.00 -12.43
N SER A 221 4.53 16.07 -11.77
CA SER A 221 5.23 17.16 -12.48
C SER A 221 6.55 16.70 -13.10
N ASN A 222 6.77 17.08 -14.36
CA ASN A 222 7.96 16.76 -15.14
C ASN A 222 8.15 17.82 -16.24
N LEU A 223 9.32 18.46 -16.30
CA LEU A 223 9.65 19.49 -17.31
C LEU A 223 9.69 18.97 -18.75
N ASN A 224 9.86 17.66 -18.95
CA ASN A 224 9.95 17.05 -20.27
C ASN A 224 8.58 16.63 -20.83
N VAL A 225 7.55 16.58 -19.98
CA VAL A 225 6.18 16.26 -20.39
C VAL A 225 5.45 17.56 -20.68
N HIS A 226 4.73 17.61 -21.79
CA HIS A 226 4.07 18.83 -22.26
C HIS A 226 2.56 18.61 -22.44
N THR A 227 1.77 19.67 -22.22
CA THR A 227 0.36 19.72 -22.62
C THR A 227 0.23 19.72 -24.14
N GLU A 228 -0.99 19.56 -24.64
CA GLU A 228 -1.30 19.67 -26.08
C GLU A 228 -0.89 21.03 -26.68
N GLN A 229 -0.86 22.09 -25.87
CA GLN A 229 -0.41 23.44 -26.26
C GLN A 229 1.12 23.60 -26.14
N ASN A 230 1.85 22.48 -26.05
CA ASN A 230 3.30 22.42 -25.91
C ASN A 230 3.83 23.22 -24.70
N LYS A 231 3.09 23.20 -23.58
CA LYS A 231 3.52 23.80 -22.32
C LYS A 231 4.03 22.71 -21.38
N PRO A 232 5.21 22.86 -20.75
CA PRO A 232 5.72 21.85 -19.85
C PRO A 232 4.80 21.69 -18.63
N LEU A 233 4.60 20.46 -18.19
CA LEU A 233 3.88 20.07 -16.96
C LEU A 233 4.84 20.05 -15.77
N GLY A 234 5.68 21.08 -15.65
CA GLY A 234 6.71 21.19 -14.64
C GLY A 234 7.68 22.33 -14.93
N SER A 235 8.56 22.57 -13.98
CA SER A 235 9.65 23.55 -14.10
C SER A 235 10.90 23.01 -13.39
N SER A 236 11.98 23.78 -13.33
CA SER A 236 13.17 23.41 -12.53
C SER A 236 12.82 23.24 -11.05
N ASP A 237 11.83 23.98 -10.57
CA ASP A 237 11.39 24.00 -9.16
C ASP A 237 10.20 23.07 -8.91
N CYS A 238 9.53 22.62 -9.97
CA CYS A 238 8.38 21.73 -9.93
C CYS A 238 8.64 20.48 -10.79
N ASN A 239 9.49 19.58 -10.31
CA ASN A 239 9.89 18.36 -11.03
C ASN A 239 9.80 17.11 -10.14
N ASN A 240 8.59 16.67 -9.86
CA ASN A 240 8.34 15.45 -9.10
C ASN A 240 9.02 14.23 -9.72
N ALA A 241 9.07 14.12 -11.06
CA ALA A 241 9.67 12.96 -11.72
C ALA A 241 11.14 12.75 -11.33
N ALA A 242 11.94 13.81 -11.29
CA ALA A 242 13.33 13.70 -10.83
C ALA A 242 13.45 13.24 -9.36
N HIS A 243 12.56 13.73 -8.48
CA HIS A 243 12.56 13.33 -7.07
C HIS A 243 12.06 11.91 -6.85
N ILE A 244 11.09 11.45 -7.63
CA ILE A 244 10.64 10.04 -7.62
C ILE A 244 11.82 9.14 -7.99
N GLU A 245 12.52 9.42 -9.08
CA GLU A 245 13.67 8.64 -9.52
C GLU A 245 14.79 8.62 -8.47
N ALA A 246 15.10 9.78 -7.87
CA ALA A 246 16.16 9.91 -6.88
C ALA A 246 15.85 9.18 -5.55
N ASN A 247 14.59 9.17 -5.10
CA ASN A 247 14.22 8.62 -3.79
C ASN A 247 13.67 7.19 -3.85
N TRP A 248 13.45 6.64 -5.05
CA TRP A 248 12.81 5.34 -5.23
C TRP A 248 13.50 4.22 -4.46
N ASP A 249 14.82 4.13 -4.57
CA ASP A 249 15.58 3.05 -3.96
C ASP A 249 15.71 3.20 -2.44
N THR A 250 15.71 4.44 -1.93
CA THR A 250 15.61 4.72 -0.49
C THR A 250 14.29 4.21 0.08
N VAL A 251 13.17 4.46 -0.61
CA VAL A 251 11.85 3.95 -0.18
C VAL A 251 11.79 2.43 -0.26
N ARG A 252 12.37 1.83 -1.31
CA ARG A 252 12.46 0.37 -1.46
C ARG A 252 13.30 -0.29 -0.36
N ALA A 253 14.25 0.43 0.25
CA ALA A 253 15.07 -0.10 1.32
C ALA A 253 14.34 -0.16 2.68
N VAL A 254 13.19 0.49 2.84
CA VAL A 254 12.48 0.58 4.14
C VAL A 254 12.08 -0.79 4.69
N ALA A 255 11.65 -1.73 3.84
CA ALA A 255 11.35 -3.09 4.28
C ALA A 255 12.60 -3.92 4.59
N VAL A 256 13.77 -3.56 4.04
CA VAL A 256 15.04 -4.26 4.26
C VAL A 256 15.65 -3.91 5.61
N GLU A 257 15.39 -2.70 6.12
CA GLU A 257 15.77 -2.30 7.49
C GLU A 257 14.93 -3.00 8.58
N ALA A 258 13.80 -3.63 8.21
CA ALA A 258 13.07 -4.55 9.08
C ALA A 258 13.83 -5.89 9.14
N THR A 259 14.91 -5.92 9.92
CA THR A 259 15.85 -7.05 10.06
C THR A 259 15.18 -8.43 10.20
N PRO A 260 15.86 -9.50 9.73
CA PRO A 260 15.31 -10.84 9.64
C PRO A 260 15.02 -11.42 11.03
N LEU A 261 13.89 -12.10 11.17
CA LEU A 261 13.60 -12.94 12.33
C LEU A 261 14.78 -13.89 12.58
N PRO A 262 15.20 -14.10 13.85
CA PRO A 262 16.16 -15.15 14.17
C PRO A 262 15.55 -16.48 13.72
N THR A 263 16.19 -17.13 12.76
CA THR A 263 15.79 -18.46 12.32
C THR A 263 16.16 -19.43 13.44
N SER A 264 15.28 -19.59 14.42
CA SER A 264 15.31 -20.74 15.33
C SER A 264 14.80 -21.97 14.58
N SER A 265 15.54 -22.40 13.56
CA SER A 265 15.44 -23.80 13.13
C SER A 265 16.05 -24.64 14.25
N PRO A 266 15.30 -25.58 14.87
CA PRO A 266 15.92 -26.54 15.76
C PRO A 266 16.85 -27.39 14.88
N THR A 267 18.14 -27.35 15.16
CA THR A 267 19.10 -28.32 14.65
C THR A 267 18.58 -29.69 15.05
N VAL A 268 18.06 -30.46 14.09
CA VAL A 268 17.74 -31.87 14.28
C VAL A 268 19.06 -32.56 14.59
N SER A 269 19.29 -32.81 15.87
CA SER A 269 20.38 -33.67 16.35
C SER A 269 20.13 -35.06 15.78
N ARG A 270 20.97 -35.46 14.83
CA ARG A 270 20.99 -36.84 14.33
C ARG A 270 21.41 -37.75 15.49
N SER A 271 20.45 -38.50 16.04
CA SER A 271 20.76 -39.62 16.92
C SER A 271 21.66 -40.63 16.19
N PRO A 272 22.70 -41.18 16.84
CA PRO A 272 23.53 -42.20 16.22
C PRO A 272 22.74 -43.50 16.06
N THR A 273 22.67 -44.00 14.83
CA THR A 273 22.15 -45.33 14.54
C THR A 273 23.25 -46.35 14.86
N HIS A 274 23.12 -47.06 15.98
CA HIS A 274 23.84 -48.32 16.19
C HIS A 274 22.83 -49.46 16.37
N ASN A 275 22.96 -50.45 15.49
CA ASN A 275 22.24 -51.73 15.54
C ASN A 275 22.58 -52.50 16.84
N PRO A 276 21.67 -53.36 17.33
CA PRO A 276 21.92 -54.21 18.47
C PRO A 276 22.85 -55.36 18.08
N THR A 277 23.83 -55.67 18.93
CA THR A 277 24.55 -56.95 18.88
C THR A 277 24.65 -57.49 20.30
N ASP A 278 24.58 -58.82 20.36
CA ASP A 278 24.30 -59.67 21.52
C ASP A 278 25.17 -59.41 22.76
N GLY A 279 24.57 -59.70 23.93
CA GLY A 279 25.24 -59.63 25.24
C GLY A 279 26.45 -60.57 25.35
N PRO A 280 27.33 -60.35 26.35
CA PRO A 280 27.07 -61.00 27.63
C PRO A 280 27.51 -60.23 28.90
N THR A 281 26.76 -60.49 29.97
CA THR A 281 27.13 -60.67 31.39
C THR A 281 28.42 -60.01 31.93
N ARG A 282 28.27 -59.03 32.85
CA ARG A 282 29.05 -58.90 34.10
C ARG A 282 28.51 -57.78 35.02
N SER A 283 28.56 -58.07 36.33
CA SER A 283 28.06 -57.32 37.48
C SER A 283 28.58 -55.88 37.64
N PRO A 284 27.89 -55.00 38.40
CA PRO A 284 28.21 -53.58 38.48
C PRO A 284 29.38 -53.31 39.43
N THR A 285 30.30 -52.43 39.01
CA THR A 285 31.30 -51.80 39.88
C THR A 285 30.92 -50.34 40.06
N ASP A 286 30.81 -49.92 41.32
CA ASP A 286 30.50 -48.56 41.74
C ASP A 286 31.46 -47.53 41.13
N SER A 287 30.90 -46.49 40.53
CA SER A 287 31.61 -45.26 40.17
C SER A 287 30.84 -44.05 40.74
N PRO A 288 31.54 -43.04 41.29
CA PRO A 288 30.92 -41.97 42.05
C PRO A 288 30.25 -40.93 41.14
N PRO A 289 29.12 -40.32 41.53
CA PRO A 289 28.52 -39.24 40.77
C PRO A 289 29.27 -37.95 41.04
N THR A 290 29.94 -37.42 40.00
CA THR A 290 30.28 -36.00 39.92
C THR A 290 29.57 -35.43 38.72
N LEU A 291 28.59 -34.55 38.97
CA LEU A 291 28.41 -33.23 38.38
C LEU A 291 27.11 -32.62 38.95
N LYS A 292 27.22 -31.36 39.37
CA LYS A 292 26.20 -30.56 40.07
C LYS A 292 24.86 -30.53 39.31
N PRO A 293 23.71 -30.54 40.00
CA PRO A 293 22.42 -30.20 39.40
C PRO A 293 22.42 -28.75 38.93
N THR A 294 21.95 -28.53 37.70
CA THR A 294 21.45 -27.24 37.22
C THR A 294 20.36 -26.74 38.18
N PRO A 295 20.37 -25.47 38.62
CA PRO A 295 19.31 -24.94 39.47
C PRO A 295 17.94 -25.09 38.78
N ALA A 296 16.96 -25.57 39.52
CA ALA A 296 15.56 -25.57 39.11
C ALA A 296 15.11 -24.14 38.76
N PRO A 297 14.19 -23.96 37.80
CA PRO A 297 13.65 -22.64 37.49
C PRO A 297 13.02 -22.04 38.75
N THR A 298 13.47 -20.84 39.09
CA THR A 298 12.93 -20.03 40.18
C THR A 298 11.41 -19.94 40.02
N LYS A 299 10.66 -20.37 41.04
CA LYS A 299 9.21 -20.15 41.13
C LYS A 299 8.92 -18.66 40.92
N VAL A 300 8.32 -18.31 39.79
CA VAL A 300 7.83 -16.96 39.54
C VAL A 300 6.54 -16.80 40.34
N ASN A 301 6.53 -15.79 41.23
CA ASN A 301 5.42 -15.53 42.15
C ASN A 301 4.16 -15.10 41.37
N THR A 302 3.15 -15.96 41.35
CA THR A 302 1.77 -15.54 41.09
C THR A 302 1.22 -14.91 42.36
N GLY A 303 1.20 -13.56 42.41
CA GLY A 303 0.60 -12.78 43.51
C GLY A 303 1.57 -11.98 44.40
N GLY A 304 2.82 -11.78 43.98
CA GLY A 304 3.80 -10.98 44.73
C GLY A 304 3.66 -9.47 44.50
N HIS A 305 4.26 -8.69 45.42
CA HIS A 305 4.50 -7.26 45.19
C HIS A 305 5.46 -7.05 44.02
N CYS A 306 5.21 -6.03 43.22
CA CYS A 306 6.00 -5.72 42.03
C CYS A 306 6.39 -4.24 41.97
N SER A 307 7.54 -3.95 41.40
CA SER A 307 8.00 -2.58 41.12
C SER A 307 7.73 -2.21 39.66
N THR A 308 7.99 -3.17 38.75
CA THR A 308 7.83 -3.05 37.30
C THR A 308 7.14 -4.28 36.71
N GLY A 309 6.74 -4.22 35.43
CA GLY A 309 6.10 -5.35 34.75
C GLY A 309 7.02 -6.57 34.58
N GLU A 310 8.33 -6.37 34.58
CA GLU A 310 9.35 -7.43 34.47
C GLU A 310 9.39 -8.33 35.71
N ASP A 311 8.90 -7.84 36.86
CA ASP A 311 8.79 -8.62 38.09
C ASP A 311 7.64 -9.66 38.04
N CYS A 312 6.79 -9.60 37.01
CA CYS A 312 5.55 -10.37 36.92
C CYS A 312 5.54 -11.32 35.72
N ALA A 313 5.13 -12.58 35.94
CA ALA A 313 4.97 -13.58 34.86
C ALA A 313 4.02 -13.12 33.74
N SER A 314 3.05 -12.27 34.07
CA SER A 314 2.09 -11.69 33.12
C SER A 314 2.64 -10.47 32.37
N GLY A 315 3.83 -9.97 32.70
CA GLY A 315 4.35 -8.69 32.22
C GLY A 315 3.61 -7.47 32.78
N MET A 316 2.64 -7.67 33.69
CA MET A 316 1.73 -6.61 34.15
C MET A 316 1.76 -6.46 35.67
N CYS A 317 2.22 -5.28 36.11
CA CYS A 317 2.24 -4.83 37.49
C CYS A 317 1.21 -3.71 37.68
N SER A 318 0.27 -3.85 38.60
CA SER A 318 -0.83 -2.89 38.81
C SER A 318 -1.07 -2.60 40.28
N GLY A 319 -1.61 -1.40 40.58
CA GLY A 319 -1.74 -0.84 41.92
C GLY A 319 -1.08 0.54 42.01
N GLY A 320 -1.65 1.44 42.81
CA GLY A 320 -1.26 2.86 42.84
C GLY A 320 0.16 3.12 43.34
N LYS A 321 0.27 3.59 44.60
CA LYS A 321 1.58 3.91 45.20
C LYS A 321 2.52 2.69 45.17
N PRO A 322 3.85 2.87 45.04
CA PRO A 322 4.82 1.77 44.89
C PRO A 322 4.69 0.65 45.92
N ALA A 323 4.27 0.97 47.15
CA ALA A 323 4.08 0.00 48.23
C ALA A 323 2.89 -0.99 48.04
N ASN A 324 1.94 -0.69 47.14
CA ASN A 324 0.70 -1.45 46.97
C ASN A 324 0.55 -2.08 45.58
N ARG A 325 1.64 -2.16 44.81
CA ARG A 325 1.63 -2.80 43.49
C ARG A 325 1.68 -4.32 43.61
N GLN A 326 0.91 -5.01 42.79
CA GLN A 326 0.82 -6.47 42.74
C GLN A 326 0.80 -6.96 41.29
N CYS A 327 1.36 -8.16 41.09
CA CYS A 327 1.32 -8.81 39.79
C CYS A 327 -0.11 -9.24 39.44
N LEU A 328 -0.56 -8.85 38.25
CA LEU A 328 -1.85 -9.30 37.74
C LEU A 328 -1.74 -10.75 37.25
N ALA A 329 -2.76 -11.56 37.56
CA ALA A 329 -2.88 -12.87 36.94
C ALA A 329 -3.06 -12.71 35.42
N PRO A 330 -2.48 -13.59 34.59
CA PRO A 330 -2.79 -13.63 33.17
C PRO A 330 -4.30 -13.74 32.97
N ALA A 331 -4.88 -12.94 32.07
CA ALA A 331 -6.29 -13.08 31.74
C ALA A 331 -6.56 -14.53 31.27
N PRO A 332 -7.65 -15.18 31.72
CA PRO A 332 -7.96 -16.53 31.29
C PRO A 332 -8.12 -16.54 29.77
N THR A 333 -7.29 -17.33 29.09
CA THR A 333 -7.44 -17.57 27.65
C THR A 333 -8.83 -18.15 27.40
N PRO A 334 -9.66 -17.58 26.51
CA PRO A 334 -10.93 -18.18 26.18
C PRO A 334 -10.68 -19.56 25.58
N THR A 335 -11.22 -20.60 26.24
CA THR A 335 -11.13 -21.99 25.81
C THR A 335 -12.01 -22.18 24.58
N VAL A 336 -11.44 -21.97 23.39
CA VAL A 336 -12.03 -22.44 22.14
C VAL A 336 -11.94 -23.97 22.14
N SER A 337 -13.09 -24.63 22.29
CA SER A 337 -13.19 -26.08 22.06
C SER A 337 -12.83 -26.35 20.60
N THR A 338 -11.59 -26.79 20.38
CA THR A 338 -11.14 -27.25 19.07
C THR A 338 -11.66 -28.67 18.91
N PRO A 339 -12.54 -28.96 17.93
CA PRO A 339 -12.95 -30.34 17.68
C PRO A 339 -11.73 -31.20 17.36
N ALA A 340 -11.78 -32.46 17.80
CA ALA A 340 -10.68 -33.41 17.62
C ALA A 340 -10.29 -33.50 16.13
N PRO A 341 -8.98 -33.67 15.80
CA PRO A 341 -8.54 -33.82 14.43
C PRO A 341 -9.24 -35.01 13.79
N VAL A 342 -10.05 -34.74 12.76
CA VAL A 342 -10.60 -35.79 11.92
C VAL A 342 -9.44 -36.36 11.13
N THR A 343 -9.11 -37.62 11.37
CA THR A 343 -8.12 -38.35 10.55
C THR A 343 -8.73 -38.55 9.17
N PRO A 344 -8.16 -38.00 8.08
CA PRO A 344 -8.64 -38.31 6.74
C PRO A 344 -8.48 -39.80 6.48
N GLY A 345 -9.52 -40.44 5.95
CA GLY A 345 -9.42 -41.80 5.45
C GLY A 345 -8.39 -41.91 4.31
N PRO A 346 -7.96 -43.12 3.96
CA PRO A 346 -7.01 -43.33 2.86
C PRO A 346 -7.53 -42.68 1.58
N THR A 347 -6.74 -41.76 1.03
CA THR A 347 -6.99 -41.17 -0.28
C THR A 347 -6.66 -42.21 -1.34
N ASP A 348 -7.59 -42.43 -2.28
CA ASP A 348 -7.37 -43.33 -3.41
C ASP A 348 -6.07 -43.00 -4.14
N ALA A 349 -5.38 -44.05 -4.60
CA ALA A 349 -4.13 -43.92 -5.33
C ALA A 349 -4.34 -43.02 -6.58
N PRO A 350 -3.38 -42.13 -6.89
CA PRO A 350 -3.50 -41.26 -8.05
C PRO A 350 -3.68 -42.08 -9.33
N VAL A 351 -4.79 -41.83 -10.02
CA VAL A 351 -5.07 -42.41 -11.33
C VAL A 351 -4.01 -41.90 -12.29
N THR A 352 -3.21 -42.82 -12.82
CA THR A 352 -2.23 -42.52 -13.87
C THR A 352 -3.00 -42.20 -15.15
N PRO A 353 -2.90 -41.00 -15.73
CA PRO A 353 -3.54 -40.73 -17.01
C PRO A 353 -2.92 -41.64 -18.07
N SER A 354 -3.78 -42.30 -18.87
CA SER A 354 -3.34 -43.04 -20.05
C SER A 354 -2.66 -42.12 -21.05
N PRO A 355 -1.68 -42.62 -21.84
CA PRO A 355 -0.95 -41.81 -22.78
C PRO A 355 -1.88 -41.16 -23.81
N THR A 356 -1.80 -39.84 -23.91
CA THR A 356 -2.42 -39.06 -24.97
C THR A 356 -1.89 -39.52 -26.33
N ASP A 357 -2.80 -39.73 -27.28
CA ASP A 357 -2.47 -40.10 -28.66
C ASP A 357 -1.43 -39.15 -29.28
N SER A 358 -0.59 -39.73 -30.13
CA SER A 358 0.48 -39.01 -30.83
C SER A 358 -0.07 -37.83 -31.64
N PRO A 359 0.68 -36.71 -31.71
CA PRO A 359 0.23 -35.52 -32.42
C PRO A 359 -0.03 -35.83 -33.90
N VAL A 360 -1.26 -35.56 -34.34
CA VAL A 360 -1.65 -35.63 -35.75
C VAL A 360 -0.88 -34.54 -36.51
N THR A 361 -0.07 -34.96 -37.48
CA THR A 361 0.62 -34.06 -38.40
C THR A 361 -0.43 -33.49 -39.37
N PRO A 362 -0.66 -32.17 -39.43
CA PRO A 362 -1.56 -31.61 -40.45
C PRO A 362 -0.94 -31.81 -41.84
N SER A 363 -1.75 -32.33 -42.76
CA SER A 363 -1.41 -32.40 -44.20
C SER A 363 -1.26 -30.99 -44.79
N PRO A 364 -0.39 -30.81 -45.80
CA PRO A 364 -0.12 -29.49 -46.37
C PRO A 364 -1.35 -28.97 -47.14
N THR A 365 -1.88 -27.84 -46.69
CA THR A 365 -2.86 -27.02 -47.42
C THR A 365 -2.23 -26.45 -48.68
N GLU A 366 -3.06 -26.36 -49.71
CA GLU A 366 -2.73 -26.12 -51.12
C GLU A 366 -1.94 -24.83 -51.45
N SER A 367 -1.34 -24.90 -52.65
CA SER A 367 -0.56 -23.94 -53.43
C SER A 367 -0.89 -22.44 -53.28
N PRO A 368 0.12 -21.55 -53.32
CA PRO A 368 -0.10 -20.11 -53.33
C PRO A 368 -0.47 -19.65 -54.75
N THR A 369 -1.65 -19.08 -54.92
CA THR A 369 -2.01 -18.34 -56.14
C THR A 369 -2.51 -16.96 -55.75
N SER A 370 -1.66 -15.94 -55.95
CA SER A 370 -1.93 -14.64 -56.59
C SER A 370 -1.00 -13.54 -56.06
N SER A 371 -0.39 -12.85 -57.01
CA SER A 371 0.61 -11.78 -56.86
C SER A 371 0.11 -10.59 -56.05
N PRO A 372 1.02 -9.76 -55.47
CA PRO A 372 0.62 -8.58 -54.72
C PRO A 372 -0.01 -7.54 -55.65
N VAL A 373 -1.23 -7.12 -55.34
CA VAL A 373 -1.87 -5.96 -55.97
C VAL A 373 -1.16 -4.72 -55.45
N THR A 374 -0.52 -3.99 -56.36
CA THR A 374 0.04 -2.66 -56.10
C THR A 374 -1.12 -1.70 -55.81
N PRO A 375 -1.16 -1.01 -54.66
CA PRO A 375 -2.16 0.02 -54.42
C PRO A 375 -1.97 1.18 -55.39
N ASN A 376 -3.05 1.60 -56.03
CA ASN A 376 -3.11 2.75 -56.92
C ASN A 376 -2.75 4.03 -56.13
N PRO A 377 -2.02 5.01 -56.69
CA PRO A 377 -1.67 6.23 -55.98
C PRO A 377 -2.93 7.02 -55.61
N THR A 378 -3.01 7.40 -54.33
CA THR A 378 -3.99 8.34 -53.78
C THR A 378 -3.94 9.66 -54.54
N ASP A 379 -5.11 10.17 -54.94
CA ASP A 379 -5.27 11.45 -55.62
C ASP A 379 -4.58 12.60 -54.87
N ALA A 380 -3.98 13.50 -55.63
CA ALA A 380 -3.28 14.68 -55.13
C ALA A 380 -4.23 15.63 -54.37
N PRO A 381 -3.74 16.39 -53.38
CA PRO A 381 -4.56 17.33 -52.61
C PRO A 381 -5.23 18.37 -53.52
N VAL A 382 -6.55 18.48 -53.45
CA VAL A 382 -7.30 19.55 -54.11
C VAL A 382 -6.92 20.88 -53.47
N THR A 383 -6.32 21.76 -54.26
CA THR A 383 -6.04 23.14 -53.85
C THR A 383 -7.36 23.93 -53.88
N PRO A 384 -7.82 24.54 -52.79
CA PRO A 384 -9.03 25.37 -52.83
C PRO A 384 -8.80 26.58 -53.76
N SER A 385 -9.77 26.86 -54.62
CA SER A 385 -9.77 28.06 -55.48
C SER A 385 -9.87 29.32 -54.62
N PRO A 386 -9.25 30.44 -55.06
CA PRO A 386 -9.22 31.68 -54.30
C PRO A 386 -10.62 32.26 -54.07
N THR A 387 -10.88 32.64 -52.83
CA THR A 387 -12.07 33.40 -52.42
C THR A 387 -12.12 34.75 -53.15
N ASP A 388 -13.28 35.07 -53.73
CA ASP A 388 -13.53 36.35 -54.38
C ASP A 388 -13.25 37.55 -53.45
N SER A 389 -12.66 38.59 -54.04
CA SER A 389 -12.32 39.83 -53.33
C SER A 389 -13.57 40.59 -52.86
N PRO A 390 -13.52 41.27 -51.71
CA PRO A 390 -14.67 42.00 -51.17
C PRO A 390 -15.06 43.17 -52.08
N VAL A 391 -16.36 43.24 -52.41
CA VAL A 391 -16.94 44.35 -53.16
C VAL A 391 -17.07 45.56 -52.24
N THR A 392 -16.37 46.64 -52.58
CA THR A 392 -16.52 47.96 -51.96
C THR A 392 -17.82 48.62 -52.48
N PRO A 393 -18.78 49.01 -51.63
CA PRO A 393 -19.89 49.83 -52.09
C PRO A 393 -19.40 51.26 -52.44
N SER A 394 -19.83 51.75 -53.58
CA SER A 394 -19.64 53.14 -54.04
C SER A 394 -20.59 54.11 -53.29
N PRO A 395 -20.25 55.42 -53.25
CA PRO A 395 -20.65 56.38 -52.21
C PRO A 395 -22.14 56.68 -52.07
#